data_AF-A0A8T6L498-F1
#
_entry.id   AF-A0A8T6L498-F1
#
_cell.length_a   1.000
_cell.length_b   1.000
_cell.length_c   1.000
_cell.angle_alpha   90.00
_cell.angle_beta   90.00
_cell.angle_gamma   90.00
#
_symmetry.space_group_name_H-M   'P 1'
#
loop_
_entity.id
_entity.type
_entity.pdbx_description
1 polymer ?
#
loop_
_entity_poly.entity_id
_entity_poly.type
_entity_poly.pdbx_seq_one_letter_code
_entity_poly.pdbx_strand_id
1 'polypeptide(L)'
;MEQQPPVDAVVLSGGYFVQSIKPNSYLDLSFEERCELLREAHFAEDLTEAAKALSRRRKGALLIFGVDTAKLKNPMGDQLCVAWSAKGPVGIGRKVFPTEDEGQSGFIVNLDDYGTEKRVVSIGDTRVLLCACYDGYGISNQPDKSRYVSLISVSGSHFSKRDAEFREFLRSGLSEWRGLVGTANAAAIAIHQFGKTSNGGFSTNYWRRHGIATASAKLGGGWVVAGANFDGRVPPARVDILVAHDVPERYLQEGSGRQAQDATPTSDYLAADGAVCVRLFDF
;
A
#
# COMPACT_ATOMS: atom_id res chain seq x y z
N MET A 1 12.12 32.50 -6.44
CA MET A 1 11.95 31.16 -5.85
C MET A 1 10.45 30.90 -5.88
N GLU A 2 9.98 30.14 -6.86
CA GLU A 2 8.55 29.75 -6.89
C GLU A 2 8.23 28.99 -5.60
N GLN A 3 7.13 29.36 -4.95
CA GLN A 3 6.65 28.62 -3.80
C GLN A 3 6.23 27.24 -4.29
N GLN A 4 6.92 26.20 -3.84
CA GLN A 4 6.50 24.83 -4.11
C GLN A 4 5.05 24.64 -3.64
N PRO A 5 4.21 23.96 -4.43
CA PRO A 5 2.83 23.68 -4.06
C PRO A 5 2.78 22.90 -2.74
N PRO A 6 1.73 23.10 -1.92
CA PRO A 6 1.62 22.45 -0.63
C PRO A 6 1.49 20.93 -0.78
N VAL A 7 2.33 20.17 -0.06
CA VAL A 7 2.29 18.71 -0.04
C VAL A 7 1.23 18.22 0.95
N ASP A 8 0.21 17.52 0.46
CA ASP A 8 -0.85 16.95 1.30
C ASP A 8 -0.48 15.54 1.84
N ALA A 9 0.36 14.78 1.13
CA ALA A 9 0.84 13.49 1.62
C ALA A 9 2.19 13.09 1.02
N VAL A 10 2.95 12.28 1.76
CA VAL A 10 4.16 11.61 1.28
C VAL A 10 3.94 10.11 1.41
N VAL A 11 4.15 9.36 0.32
CA VAL A 11 4.02 7.89 0.30
C VAL A 11 5.39 7.24 0.17
N LEU A 12 5.74 6.39 1.13
CA LEU A 12 7.00 5.63 1.19
C LEU A 12 6.75 4.14 0.95
N SER A 13 7.83 3.40 0.74
CA SER A 13 7.81 1.98 0.35
C SER A 13 7.23 1.05 1.43
N GLY A 14 6.85 -0.14 0.98
CA GLY A 14 6.66 -1.32 1.84
C GLY A 14 7.96 -1.66 2.57
N GLY A 15 7.87 -2.11 3.83
CA GLY A 15 9.04 -2.43 4.65
C GLY A 15 10.04 -1.29 4.82
N TYR A 16 9.60 -0.03 4.66
CA TYR A 16 10.45 1.15 4.90
C TYR A 16 10.99 1.13 6.33
N PHE A 17 10.12 0.74 7.28
CA PHE A 17 10.55 0.36 8.61
C PHE A 17 10.36 -1.14 8.83
N VAL A 18 11.27 -1.72 9.62
CA VAL A 18 11.15 -3.08 10.12
C VAL A 18 11.12 -3.01 11.64
N GLN A 19 10.02 -3.42 12.25
CA GLN A 19 9.90 -3.51 13.70
C GLN A 19 10.36 -4.90 14.16
N SER A 20 11.43 -4.94 14.95
CA SER A 20 12.04 -6.19 15.46
C SER A 20 11.21 -6.83 16.58
N ILE A 21 9.98 -7.21 16.27
CA ILE A 21 9.04 -7.92 17.15
C ILE A 21 8.69 -9.29 16.55
N LYS A 22 7.87 -10.08 17.25
CA LYS A 22 7.46 -11.40 16.77
C LYS A 22 6.63 -11.26 15.47
N PRO A 23 6.80 -12.15 14.48
CA PRO A 23 5.88 -12.22 13.35
C PRO A 23 4.43 -12.41 13.82
N ASN A 24 3.48 -11.81 13.10
CA ASN A 24 2.05 -11.80 13.43
C ASN A 24 1.69 -11.08 14.74
N SER A 25 2.58 -10.26 15.30
CA SER A 25 2.29 -9.43 16.47
C SER A 25 1.14 -8.44 16.23
N TYR A 26 0.82 -8.07 14.98
CA TYR A 26 -0.32 -7.21 14.66
C TYR A 26 -1.61 -7.97 14.31
N LEU A 27 -1.52 -9.29 14.08
CA LEU A 27 -2.57 -10.09 13.43
C LEU A 27 -3.94 -9.93 14.11
N ASP A 28 -4.03 -10.17 15.42
CA ASP A 28 -5.30 -10.21 16.16
C ASP A 28 -5.50 -8.99 17.09
N LEU A 29 -4.63 -7.97 16.97
CA LEU A 29 -4.77 -6.73 17.74
C LEU A 29 -5.89 -5.85 17.18
N SER A 30 -6.63 -5.20 18.08
CA SER A 30 -7.53 -4.09 17.75
C SER A 30 -6.78 -2.91 17.14
N PHE A 31 -7.48 -1.99 16.47
CA PHE A 31 -6.86 -0.81 15.88
C PHE A 31 -6.09 0.02 16.92
N GLU A 32 -6.66 0.20 18.10
CA GLU A 32 -6.07 0.95 19.21
C GLU A 32 -4.78 0.29 19.70
N GLU A 33 -4.79 -1.03 19.92
CA GLU A 33 -3.59 -1.80 20.31
C GLU A 33 -2.50 -1.76 19.23
N ARG A 34 -2.87 -1.85 17.95
CA ARG A 34 -1.92 -1.69 16.83
C ARG A 34 -1.29 -0.29 16.84
N CYS A 35 -2.08 0.74 17.14
CA CYS A 35 -1.58 2.11 17.25
C CYS A 35 -0.64 2.29 18.45
N GLU A 36 -0.93 1.69 19.59
CA GLU A 36 -0.05 1.68 20.76
C GLU A 36 1.29 1.00 20.43
N LEU A 37 1.24 -0.21 19.86
CA LEU A 37 2.44 -0.94 19.45
C LEU A 37 3.30 -0.19 18.42
N LEU A 38 2.66 0.58 17.53
CA LEU A 38 3.36 1.46 16.58
C LEU A 38 3.97 2.69 17.27
N ARG A 39 3.34 3.25 18.29
CA ARG A 39 3.90 4.39 19.07
C ARG A 39 5.10 3.99 19.92
N GLU A 40 5.19 2.72 20.30
CA GLU A 40 6.34 2.14 21.00
C GLU A 40 7.50 1.75 20.06
N ALA A 41 7.31 1.83 18.75
CA ALA A 41 8.35 1.50 17.79
C ALA A 41 9.50 2.50 17.85
N HIS A 42 10.73 2.03 17.64
CA HIS A 42 11.95 2.84 17.69
C HIS A 42 11.99 4.03 16.70
N PHE A 43 11.16 4.01 15.66
CA PHE A 43 11.05 5.06 14.65
C PHE A 43 9.93 6.08 14.94
N ALA A 44 9.13 5.87 15.99
CA ALA A 44 7.89 6.64 16.21
C ALA A 44 8.14 8.13 16.51
N GLU A 45 9.21 8.45 17.26
CA GLU A 45 9.59 9.83 17.59
C GLU A 45 9.99 10.59 16.33
N ASP A 46 10.90 10.03 15.53
CA ASP A 46 11.37 10.62 14.27
C ASP A 46 10.23 10.84 13.27
N LEU A 47 9.32 9.87 13.16
CA LEU A 47 8.13 10.01 12.32
C LEU A 47 7.19 11.10 12.79
N THR A 48 7.02 11.24 14.11
CA THR A 48 6.17 12.27 14.69
C THR A 48 6.75 13.66 14.43
N GLU A 49 8.07 13.82 14.54
CA GLU A 49 8.74 15.09 14.20
C GLU A 49 8.68 15.39 12.70
N ALA A 50 8.88 14.40 11.83
CA ALA A 50 8.73 14.56 10.39
C ALA A 50 7.28 14.94 10.01
N ALA A 51 6.27 14.29 10.62
CA ALA A 51 4.87 14.61 10.39
C ALA A 51 4.48 15.99 10.94
N LYS A 52 5.06 16.43 12.07
CA LYS A 52 4.92 17.80 12.58
C LYS A 52 5.52 18.81 11.60
N ALA A 53 6.70 18.54 11.05
CA ALA A 53 7.33 19.41 10.06
C ALA A 53 6.47 19.55 8.79
N LEU A 54 5.93 18.44 8.28
CA LEU A 54 4.99 18.44 7.16
C LEU A 54 3.70 19.21 7.50
N SER A 55 3.14 18.97 8.69
CA SER A 55 1.91 19.64 9.17
C SER A 55 2.07 21.16 9.32
N ARG A 56 3.28 21.67 9.58
CA ARG A 56 3.57 23.12 9.60
C ARG A 56 3.50 23.76 8.22
N ARG A 57 3.75 22.98 7.15
CA ARG A 57 3.62 23.42 5.75
C ARG A 57 2.18 23.33 5.27
N ARG A 58 1.49 22.25 5.64
CA ARG A 58 0.10 21.99 5.26
C ARG A 58 -0.61 21.27 6.40
N LYS A 59 -1.60 21.94 7.02
CA LYS A 59 -2.39 21.34 8.10
C LYS A 59 -3.12 20.10 7.57
N GLY A 60 -2.97 18.98 8.28
CA GLY A 60 -3.62 17.72 7.92
C GLY A 60 -2.81 16.85 6.96
N ALA A 61 -1.60 17.26 6.58
CA ALA A 61 -0.76 16.45 5.73
C ALA A 61 -0.27 15.17 6.43
N LEU A 62 -0.15 14.08 5.68
CA LEU A 62 0.13 12.74 6.20
C LEU A 62 1.44 12.15 5.66
N LEU A 63 2.13 11.39 6.52
CA LEU A 63 3.15 10.43 6.09
C LEU A 63 2.50 9.06 5.95
N ILE A 64 2.64 8.42 4.81
CA ILE A 64 2.13 7.09 4.52
C ILE A 64 3.29 6.17 4.20
N PHE A 65 3.44 5.04 4.89
CA PHE A 65 4.63 4.19 4.74
C PHE A 65 4.35 2.73 5.11
N GLY A 66 5.27 1.85 4.68
CA GLY A 66 5.23 0.44 5.01
C GLY A 66 5.95 0.09 6.31
N VAL A 67 5.37 -0.81 7.11
CA VAL A 67 6.01 -1.40 8.30
C VAL A 67 5.91 -2.92 8.20
N ASP A 68 7.04 -3.60 8.38
CA ASP A 68 7.09 -5.07 8.46
C ASP A 68 7.53 -5.55 9.86
N THR A 69 6.99 -6.67 10.35
CA THR A 69 7.49 -7.32 11.60
C THR A 69 8.58 -8.35 11.37
N ALA A 70 8.86 -8.69 10.12
CA ALA A 70 9.97 -9.54 9.74
C ALA A 70 10.69 -8.94 8.54
N LYS A 71 12.00 -9.18 8.42
CA LYS A 71 12.74 -8.78 7.22
C LYS A 71 12.12 -9.47 5.99
N LEU A 72 12.14 -8.78 4.85
CA LEU A 72 11.63 -9.24 3.54
C LEU A 72 11.94 -10.69 3.14
N LYS A 73 13.04 -11.27 3.63
CA LYS A 73 13.41 -12.67 3.37
C LYS A 73 12.57 -13.70 4.16
N ASN A 74 11.75 -13.25 5.11
CA ASN A 74 10.81 -14.07 5.85
C ASN A 74 9.38 -13.58 5.56
N PRO A 75 8.65 -14.25 4.65
CA PRO A 75 7.30 -13.85 4.23
C PRO A 75 6.23 -14.04 5.31
N MET A 76 6.57 -14.50 6.52
CA MET A 76 5.61 -14.79 7.60
C MET A 76 5.32 -13.60 8.53
N GLY A 77 5.94 -12.44 8.32
CA GLY A 77 5.71 -11.24 9.11
C GLY A 77 4.46 -10.46 8.69
N ASP A 78 3.93 -9.65 9.61
CA ASP A 78 2.93 -8.65 9.28
C ASP A 78 3.51 -7.64 8.30
N GLN A 79 2.69 -7.20 7.35
CA GLN A 79 3.01 -6.16 6.39
C GLN A 79 1.90 -5.11 6.45
N LEU A 80 2.26 -3.90 6.87
CA LEU A 80 1.32 -2.81 7.11
C LEU A 80 1.57 -1.67 6.13
N CYS A 81 0.51 -0.96 5.75
CA CYS A 81 0.53 0.39 5.20
C CYS A 81 -0.07 1.33 6.25
N VAL A 82 0.73 2.22 6.81
CA VAL A 82 0.36 3.07 7.94
C VAL A 82 0.29 4.52 7.47
N ALA A 83 -0.79 5.22 7.83
CA ALA A 83 -0.89 6.66 7.72
C ALA A 83 -0.63 7.31 9.09
N TRP A 84 0.27 8.28 9.13
CA TRP A 84 0.78 8.92 10.33
C TRP A 84 0.64 10.44 10.24
N SER A 85 0.04 11.01 11.29
CA SER A 85 -0.13 12.45 11.46
C SER A 85 0.88 12.98 12.49
N ALA A 86 0.90 14.30 12.70
CA ALA A 86 1.68 14.93 13.78
C ALA A 86 1.32 14.43 15.20
N LYS A 87 0.23 13.65 15.37
CA LYS A 87 -0.22 13.07 16.64
C LYS A 87 -0.02 11.55 16.73
N GLY A 88 0.55 10.92 15.70
CA GLY A 88 0.69 9.46 15.63
C GLY A 88 -0.12 8.82 14.50
N PRO A 89 -0.28 7.48 14.54
CA PRO A 89 -1.00 6.73 13.51
C PRO A 89 -2.49 7.11 13.50
N VAL A 90 -3.03 7.28 12.30
CA VAL A 90 -4.44 7.64 12.05
C VAL A 90 -5.15 6.65 11.12
N GLY A 91 -4.41 5.77 10.46
CA GLY A 91 -4.96 4.68 9.66
C GLY A 91 -3.93 3.56 9.47
N ILE A 92 -4.41 2.33 9.39
CA ILE A 92 -3.58 1.13 9.26
C ILE A 92 -4.28 0.16 8.30
N GLY A 93 -3.62 -0.19 7.21
CA GLY A 93 -3.99 -1.31 6.34
C GLY A 93 -3.00 -2.45 6.48
N ARG A 94 -3.39 -3.55 7.13
CA ARG A 94 -2.59 -4.78 7.18
C ARG A 94 -2.88 -5.63 5.95
N LYS A 95 -1.87 -6.18 5.29
CA LYS A 95 -2.02 -6.89 4.01
C LYS A 95 -3.07 -8.01 4.07
N VAL A 96 -4.01 -7.99 3.13
CA VAL A 96 -5.08 -9.01 3.00
C VAL A 96 -4.98 -9.80 1.69
N PHE A 97 -4.18 -9.33 0.73
CA PHE A 97 -3.86 -10.08 -0.48
C PHE A 97 -2.38 -10.47 -0.50
N PRO A 98 -2.03 -11.70 -0.07
CA PRO A 98 -0.67 -12.18 -0.16
C PRO A 98 -0.25 -12.43 -1.63
N THR A 99 1.05 -12.41 -1.86
CA THR A 99 1.67 -13.01 -3.04
C THR A 99 1.52 -14.54 -3.01
N GLU A 100 1.81 -15.18 -4.13
CA GLU A 100 1.82 -16.65 -4.19
C GLU A 100 2.80 -17.27 -3.19
N ASP A 101 4.03 -16.75 -3.15
CA ASP A 101 5.09 -17.24 -2.25
C ASP A 101 4.72 -17.03 -0.77
N GLU A 102 4.12 -15.90 -0.43
CA GLU A 102 3.62 -15.62 0.93
C GLU A 102 2.50 -16.58 1.33
N GLY A 103 1.55 -16.82 0.42
CA GLY A 103 0.49 -17.80 0.62
C GLY A 103 1.03 -19.22 0.84
N GLN A 104 2.03 -19.63 0.06
CA GLN A 104 2.69 -20.93 0.22
C GLN A 104 3.51 -21.02 1.51
N SER A 105 4.06 -19.90 1.96
CA SER A 105 4.88 -19.80 3.19
C SER A 105 4.05 -19.63 4.47
N GLY A 106 2.72 -19.61 4.38
CA GLY A 106 1.84 -19.54 5.53
C GLY A 106 1.58 -18.13 6.05
N PHE A 107 1.57 -17.11 5.19
CA PHE A 107 1.04 -15.79 5.56
C PHE A 107 -0.43 -15.91 6.00
N ILE A 108 -0.76 -15.34 7.16
CA ILE A 108 -2.11 -15.39 7.74
C ILE A 108 -2.80 -14.04 7.50
N VAL A 109 -3.93 -14.03 6.82
CA VAL A 109 -4.78 -12.82 6.73
C VAL A 109 -5.74 -12.81 7.91
N ASN A 110 -6.03 -11.66 8.52
CA ASN A 110 -7.13 -11.57 9.49
C ASN A 110 -8.41 -11.21 8.74
N LEU A 111 -9.54 -11.85 9.08
CA LEU A 111 -10.82 -11.56 8.46
C LEU A 111 -11.25 -10.10 8.65
N ASP A 112 -11.04 -9.54 9.83
CA ASP A 112 -11.45 -8.17 10.20
C ASP A 112 -10.65 -7.10 9.42
N ASP A 113 -9.48 -7.45 8.88
CA ASP A 113 -8.64 -6.54 8.08
C ASP A 113 -9.25 -6.22 6.70
N TYR A 114 -10.23 -7.01 6.23
CA TYR A 114 -10.88 -6.82 4.93
C TYR A 114 -11.85 -5.63 4.94
N GLY A 115 -12.65 -5.49 6.00
CA GLY A 115 -13.75 -4.52 6.09
C GLY A 115 -13.50 -3.28 6.94
N THR A 116 -12.37 -3.20 7.64
CA THR A 116 -12.16 -2.11 8.60
C THR A 116 -12.02 -0.73 7.95
N GLU A 117 -12.91 0.21 8.34
CA GLU A 117 -12.84 1.62 7.93
C GLU A 117 -11.54 2.31 8.39
N LYS A 118 -10.81 1.73 9.35
CA LYS A 118 -9.50 2.23 9.80
C LYS A 118 -8.40 2.14 8.74
N ARG A 119 -8.68 1.47 7.61
CA ARG A 119 -7.84 1.45 6.42
C ARG A 119 -8.07 2.65 5.50
N VAL A 120 -9.14 3.42 5.69
CA VAL A 120 -9.46 4.59 4.85
C VAL A 120 -9.21 5.86 5.65
N VAL A 121 -8.35 6.73 5.12
CA VAL A 121 -8.04 8.04 5.73
C VAL A 121 -8.52 9.19 4.85
N SER A 122 -8.88 10.30 5.47
CA SER A 122 -9.28 11.51 4.73
C SER A 122 -8.11 12.46 4.57
N ILE A 123 -7.86 12.92 3.34
CA ILE A 123 -6.98 14.03 3.00
C ILE A 123 -7.84 15.07 2.27
N GLY A 124 -8.30 16.10 2.99
CA GLY A 124 -9.38 16.96 2.51
C GLY A 124 -10.65 16.16 2.25
N ASP A 125 -11.25 16.34 1.08
CA ASP A 125 -12.43 15.59 0.63
C ASP A 125 -12.07 14.24 -0.02
N THR A 126 -10.78 13.92 -0.12
CA THR A 126 -10.30 12.66 -0.69
C THR A 126 -10.26 11.56 0.37
N ARG A 127 -10.86 10.42 0.06
CA ARG A 127 -10.85 9.21 0.90
C ARG A 127 -9.85 8.20 0.33
N VAL A 128 -8.73 8.05 1.02
CA VAL A 128 -7.57 7.28 0.57
C VAL A 128 -7.54 5.90 1.24
N LEU A 129 -7.62 4.85 0.45
CA LEU A 129 -7.46 3.46 0.88
C LEU A 129 -5.98 3.10 1.06
N LEU A 130 -5.60 2.64 2.25
CA LEU A 130 -4.24 2.20 2.57
C LEU A 130 -4.01 0.74 2.14
N CYS A 131 -3.00 0.53 1.29
CA CYS A 131 -2.73 -0.75 0.65
C CYS A 131 -1.28 -1.20 0.88
N ALA A 132 -1.10 -2.40 1.42
CA ALA A 132 0.22 -3.03 1.51
C ALA A 132 0.49 -3.84 0.24
N CYS A 133 1.40 -3.36 -0.60
CA CYS A 133 1.92 -4.05 -1.78
C CYS A 133 0.82 -4.64 -2.70
N TYR A 134 0.53 -5.94 -2.60
CA TYR A 134 -0.44 -6.66 -3.44
C TYR A 134 -1.91 -6.30 -3.18
N ASP A 135 -2.22 -5.62 -2.07
CA ASP A 135 -3.55 -5.06 -1.83
C ASP A 135 -4.01 -4.14 -2.98
N GLY A 136 -3.08 -3.44 -3.65
CA GLY A 136 -3.38 -2.64 -4.83
C GLY A 136 -4.02 -3.45 -5.97
N TYR A 137 -3.60 -4.71 -6.16
CA TYR A 137 -4.27 -5.60 -7.11
C TYR A 137 -5.63 -6.05 -6.60
N GLY A 138 -5.76 -6.24 -5.29
CA GLY A 138 -7.02 -6.60 -4.61
C GLY A 138 -8.13 -5.59 -4.84
N ILE A 139 -7.83 -4.33 -5.16
CA ILE A 139 -8.85 -3.32 -5.51
C ILE A 139 -9.65 -3.75 -6.75
N SER A 140 -8.97 -4.23 -7.80
CA SER A 140 -9.58 -4.48 -9.13
C SER A 140 -9.62 -5.95 -9.56
N ASN A 141 -8.81 -6.83 -8.95
CA ASN A 141 -8.63 -8.23 -9.37
C ASN A 141 -8.80 -9.21 -8.19
N GLN A 142 -9.82 -8.98 -7.35
CA GLN A 142 -10.10 -9.80 -6.15
C GLN A 142 -10.11 -11.32 -6.44
N PRO A 143 -10.79 -11.84 -7.49
CA PRO A 143 -10.86 -13.28 -7.71
C PRO A 143 -9.49 -13.90 -7.97
N ASP A 144 -8.63 -13.21 -8.71
CA ASP A 144 -7.30 -13.72 -9.06
C ASP A 144 -6.32 -13.67 -7.90
N LYS A 145 -6.43 -12.67 -7.01
CA LYS A 145 -5.49 -12.50 -5.90
C LYS A 145 -5.91 -13.27 -4.65
N SER A 146 -7.21 -13.45 -4.43
CA SER A 146 -7.73 -14.24 -3.31
C SER A 146 -7.31 -15.72 -3.36
N ARG A 147 -6.97 -16.26 -4.54
CA ARG A 147 -6.47 -17.63 -4.68
C ARG A 147 -5.17 -17.90 -3.90
N TYR A 148 -4.40 -16.86 -3.59
CA TYR A 148 -3.16 -16.97 -2.83
C TYR A 148 -3.36 -16.98 -1.32
N VAL A 149 -4.55 -16.58 -0.83
CA VAL A 149 -4.89 -16.73 0.58
C VAL A 149 -4.96 -18.20 0.93
N SER A 150 -4.14 -18.65 1.88
CA SER A 150 -4.06 -20.05 2.32
C SER A 150 -4.48 -20.26 3.77
N LEU A 151 -4.38 -19.20 4.60
CA LEU A 151 -4.71 -19.18 6.02
C LEU A 151 -5.47 -17.88 6.36
N ILE A 152 -6.54 -18.01 7.16
CA ILE A 152 -7.35 -16.90 7.67
C ILE A 152 -7.42 -17.00 9.20
N SER A 153 -7.14 -15.90 9.91
CA SER A 153 -7.49 -15.74 11.32
C SER A 153 -8.90 -15.17 11.47
N VAL A 154 -9.70 -15.80 12.32
CA VAL A 154 -11.02 -15.33 12.75
C VAL A 154 -11.04 -15.40 14.28
N SER A 155 -11.10 -14.25 14.93
CA SER A 155 -11.11 -14.14 16.40
C SER A 155 -9.98 -14.93 17.07
N GLY A 156 -8.77 -14.88 16.51
CA GLY A 156 -7.58 -15.61 17.01
C GLY A 156 -7.53 -17.10 16.68
N SER A 157 -8.53 -17.65 15.98
CA SER A 157 -8.51 -19.03 15.47
C SER A 157 -8.11 -19.05 14.00
N HIS A 158 -7.27 -20.01 13.60
CA HIS A 158 -6.74 -20.08 12.24
C HIS A 158 -7.41 -21.19 11.42
N PHE A 159 -7.81 -20.84 10.19
CA PHE A 159 -8.46 -21.73 9.24
C PHE A 159 -7.65 -21.78 7.94
N SER A 160 -7.48 -22.98 7.41
CA SER A 160 -6.75 -23.28 6.18
C SER A 160 -7.71 -23.69 5.05
N LYS A 161 -7.20 -23.74 3.81
CA LYS A 161 -7.98 -24.23 2.64
C LYS A 161 -8.62 -25.62 2.80
N ARG A 162 -8.18 -26.42 3.78
CA ARG A 162 -8.71 -27.76 4.05
C ARG A 162 -9.93 -27.75 4.96
N ASP A 163 -10.11 -26.66 5.71
CA ASP A 163 -11.21 -26.50 6.64
C ASP A 163 -12.50 -26.12 5.87
N ALA A 164 -13.64 -26.63 6.33
CA ALA A 164 -14.91 -26.51 5.62
C ALA A 164 -15.37 -25.04 5.53
N GLU A 165 -15.09 -24.28 6.59
CA GLU A 165 -15.49 -22.89 6.83
C GLU A 165 -14.63 -21.90 6.04
N PHE A 166 -13.41 -22.28 5.64
CA PHE A 166 -12.44 -21.38 5.02
C PHE A 166 -13.02 -20.61 3.81
N ARG A 167 -13.75 -21.32 2.94
CA ARG A 167 -14.32 -20.71 1.73
C ARG A 167 -15.41 -19.69 2.08
N GLU A 168 -16.13 -19.91 3.16
CA GLU A 168 -17.16 -18.98 3.65
C GLU A 168 -16.51 -17.73 4.23
N PHE A 169 -15.51 -17.88 5.11
CA PHE A 169 -14.76 -16.75 5.66
C PHE A 169 -14.09 -15.92 4.56
N LEU A 170 -13.43 -16.57 3.60
CA LEU A 170 -12.82 -15.85 2.48
C LEU A 170 -13.88 -15.08 1.67
N ARG A 171 -15.04 -15.70 1.40
CA ARG A 171 -16.12 -15.02 0.67
C ARG A 171 -16.66 -13.81 1.44
N SER A 172 -16.81 -13.93 2.76
CA SER A 172 -17.24 -12.83 3.63
C SER A 172 -16.25 -11.67 3.57
N GLY A 173 -14.95 -11.95 3.82
CA GLY A 173 -13.91 -10.93 3.75
C GLY A 173 -13.84 -10.25 2.38
N LEU A 174 -13.95 -11.00 1.28
CA LEU A 174 -13.97 -10.40 -0.06
C LEU A 174 -15.20 -9.50 -0.30
N SER A 175 -16.35 -9.83 0.30
CA SER A 175 -17.53 -8.98 0.26
C SER A 175 -17.31 -7.68 1.02
N GLU A 176 -16.74 -7.75 2.22
CA GLU A 176 -16.41 -6.59 3.05
C GLU A 176 -15.39 -5.68 2.37
N TRP A 177 -14.32 -6.24 1.82
CA TRP A 177 -13.32 -5.49 1.07
C TRP A 177 -13.92 -4.76 -0.14
N ARG A 178 -14.88 -5.38 -0.84
CA ARG A 178 -15.60 -4.70 -1.93
C ARG A 178 -16.41 -3.51 -1.42
N GLY A 179 -17.07 -3.66 -0.27
CA GLY A 179 -17.77 -2.57 0.42
C GLY A 179 -16.81 -1.43 0.76
N LEU A 180 -15.69 -1.74 1.39
CA LEU A 180 -14.66 -0.79 1.79
C LEU A 180 -14.03 -0.04 0.60
N VAL A 181 -13.69 -0.76 -0.48
CA VAL A 181 -13.21 -0.13 -1.73
C VAL A 181 -14.23 0.87 -2.28
N GLY A 182 -15.53 0.58 -2.15
CA GLY A 182 -16.61 1.48 -2.57
C GLY A 182 -16.72 2.77 -1.75
N THR A 183 -16.05 2.87 -0.59
CA THR A 183 -16.02 4.10 0.22
C THR A 183 -14.80 4.99 -0.09
N ALA A 184 -13.86 4.53 -0.91
CA ALA A 184 -12.65 5.28 -1.27
C ALA A 184 -12.73 5.85 -2.70
N ASN A 185 -12.07 6.98 -2.92
CA ASN A 185 -11.88 7.59 -4.25
C ASN A 185 -10.39 7.80 -4.58
N ALA A 186 -9.49 7.30 -3.74
CA ALA A 186 -8.05 7.27 -3.97
C ALA A 186 -7.41 6.10 -3.21
N ALA A 187 -6.16 5.78 -3.51
CA ALA A 187 -5.39 4.77 -2.79
C ALA A 187 -3.91 5.16 -2.63
N ALA A 188 -3.32 4.78 -1.50
CA ALA A 188 -1.89 4.87 -1.25
C ALA A 188 -1.32 3.45 -1.09
N ILE A 189 -0.28 3.13 -1.86
CA ILE A 189 0.28 1.77 -1.92
C ILE A 189 1.75 1.77 -1.46
N ALA A 190 2.02 1.10 -0.35
CA ALA A 190 3.38 0.84 0.12
C ALA A 190 3.91 -0.45 -0.55
N ILE A 191 4.69 -0.30 -1.62
CA ILE A 191 5.29 -1.41 -2.39
C ILE A 191 6.65 -1.76 -1.80
N HIS A 192 6.89 -3.03 -1.49
CA HIS A 192 8.18 -3.45 -0.92
C HIS A 192 9.36 -3.23 -1.86
N GLN A 193 9.34 -3.83 -3.04
CA GLN A 193 10.46 -3.74 -3.96
C GLN A 193 10.07 -4.02 -5.41
N PHE A 194 10.75 -3.36 -6.32
CA PHE A 194 10.82 -3.71 -7.72
C PHE A 194 12.17 -4.38 -8.02
N GLY A 195 12.14 -5.68 -8.32
CA GLY A 195 13.36 -6.46 -8.63
C GLY A 195 13.94 -6.16 -10.01
N LYS A 196 15.26 -6.39 -10.17
CA LYS A 196 15.98 -6.42 -11.46
C LYS A 196 15.37 -7.49 -12.39
N THR A 197 15.05 -7.16 -13.65
CA THR A 197 14.85 -8.23 -14.65
C THR A 197 16.18 -8.78 -15.14
N SER A 198 16.16 -10.06 -15.50
CA SER A 198 17.28 -10.86 -16.03
C SER A 198 18.07 -10.22 -17.18
N ASN A 199 17.49 -9.26 -17.91
CA ASN A 199 18.13 -8.65 -19.08
C ASN A 199 18.82 -7.30 -18.82
N GLY A 200 18.97 -6.87 -17.56
CA GLY A 200 19.73 -5.64 -17.19
C GLY A 200 19.13 -4.31 -17.65
N GLY A 201 18.22 -4.32 -18.62
CA GLY A 201 17.39 -3.18 -19.01
C GLY A 201 16.13 -3.12 -18.18
N PHE A 202 15.54 -1.93 -18.09
CA PHE A 202 14.23 -1.83 -17.49
C PHE A 202 13.21 -2.54 -18.38
N SER A 203 12.67 -3.72 -18.03
CA SER A 203 11.68 -4.37 -18.89
C SER A 203 10.52 -3.41 -19.13
N THR A 204 10.05 -3.38 -20.37
CA THR A 204 8.98 -2.55 -20.92
C THR A 204 7.61 -2.73 -20.22
N ASN A 205 7.57 -3.57 -19.18
CA ASN A 205 6.43 -4.14 -18.47
C ASN A 205 6.55 -4.09 -16.94
N TYR A 206 7.58 -3.48 -16.35
CA TYR A 206 7.99 -3.72 -14.94
C TYR A 206 6.89 -3.60 -13.88
N TRP A 207 6.21 -4.73 -13.63
CA TRP A 207 5.03 -4.88 -12.76
C TRP A 207 3.73 -4.26 -13.29
N ARG A 208 3.66 -3.84 -14.57
CA ARG A 208 2.53 -3.18 -15.27
C ARG A 208 1.50 -2.60 -14.30
N ARG A 209 1.94 -1.65 -13.47
CA ARG A 209 1.15 -0.93 -12.47
C ARG A 209 0.63 -1.87 -11.38
N HIS A 210 1.32 -2.02 -10.23
CA HIS A 210 1.03 -2.86 -9.03
C HIS A 210 -0.43 -2.80 -8.53
N GLY A 211 -1.37 -3.22 -9.36
CA GLY A 211 -2.73 -2.73 -9.34
C GLY A 211 -2.90 -1.23 -9.62
N ILE A 212 -1.87 -0.37 -9.67
CA ILE A 212 -2.01 1.10 -9.58
C ILE A 212 -3.07 1.70 -10.51
N ALA A 213 -3.00 1.51 -11.83
CA ALA A 213 -4.04 2.10 -12.69
C ALA A 213 -5.33 1.31 -12.77
N THR A 214 -5.29 -0.02 -12.62
CA THR A 214 -6.54 -0.77 -12.57
C THR A 214 -7.30 -0.43 -11.28
N ALA A 215 -6.59 -0.10 -10.21
CA ALA A 215 -7.13 0.50 -9.00
C ALA A 215 -7.67 1.90 -9.28
N SER A 216 -6.92 2.78 -9.98
CA SER A 216 -7.43 4.11 -10.37
C SER A 216 -8.73 3.98 -11.18
N ALA A 217 -8.75 3.14 -12.22
CA ALA A 217 -9.95 2.87 -13.00
C ALA A 217 -11.10 2.31 -12.14
N LYS A 218 -10.80 1.42 -11.20
CA LYS A 218 -11.79 0.85 -10.29
C LYS A 218 -12.33 1.86 -9.27
N LEU A 219 -11.53 2.87 -8.93
CA LEU A 219 -11.88 4.00 -8.07
C LEU A 219 -12.46 5.17 -8.88
N GLY A 220 -12.96 4.92 -10.10
CA GLY A 220 -13.61 5.93 -10.93
C GLY A 220 -12.65 6.96 -11.55
N GLY A 221 -11.39 6.58 -11.80
CA GLY A 221 -10.33 7.48 -12.27
C GLY A 221 -9.57 8.17 -11.13
N GLY A 222 -9.91 7.87 -9.87
CA GLY A 222 -9.29 8.45 -8.69
C GLY A 222 -7.77 8.25 -8.60
N TRP A 223 -7.13 9.06 -7.76
CA TRP A 223 -5.67 9.04 -7.57
C TRP A 223 -5.20 7.75 -6.92
N VAL A 224 -4.19 7.12 -7.51
CA VAL A 224 -3.45 6.02 -6.89
C VAL A 224 -1.98 6.36 -6.86
N VAL A 225 -1.44 6.56 -5.66
CA VAL A 225 -0.05 6.96 -5.42
C VAL A 225 0.67 5.85 -4.67
N ALA A 226 1.93 5.61 -5.00
CA ALA A 226 2.70 4.53 -4.41
C ALA A 226 4.14 4.94 -4.06
N GLY A 227 4.72 4.26 -3.07
CA GLY A 227 6.15 4.33 -2.76
C GLY A 227 6.77 2.94 -2.92
N ALA A 228 8.02 2.85 -3.39
CA ALA A 228 8.70 1.56 -3.64
C ALA A 228 10.22 1.63 -3.46
N ASN A 229 10.83 0.50 -3.07
CA ASN A 229 12.28 0.30 -3.22
C ASN A 229 12.62 -0.24 -4.61
N PHE A 230 13.81 0.07 -5.11
CA PHE A 230 14.31 -0.41 -6.42
C PHE A 230 15.62 -1.18 -6.24
N ASP A 231 15.64 -2.44 -6.65
CA ASP A 231 16.86 -3.25 -6.66
C ASP A 231 17.72 -2.86 -7.87
N GLY A 232 18.46 -1.76 -7.76
CA GLY A 232 19.37 -1.29 -8.80
C GLY A 232 19.17 0.18 -9.13
N ARG A 233 18.95 0.49 -10.41
CA ARG A 233 18.81 1.88 -10.88
C ARG A 233 17.36 2.32 -10.70
N VAL A 234 17.14 3.56 -10.24
CA VAL A 234 15.83 4.21 -10.26
C VAL A 234 15.40 4.46 -11.71
N PRO A 235 14.13 4.20 -12.10
CA PRO A 235 13.65 4.46 -13.44
C PRO A 235 13.84 5.92 -13.87
N PRO A 236 14.04 6.18 -15.19
CA PRO A 236 14.16 7.54 -15.70
C PRO A 236 12.93 8.38 -15.37
N ALA A 237 13.16 9.69 -15.41
CA ALA A 237 12.19 10.66 -14.94
C ALA A 237 10.82 10.58 -15.61
N ARG A 238 10.87 10.50 -16.94
CA ARG A 238 9.74 10.41 -17.86
C ARG A 238 8.87 9.15 -17.74
N VAL A 239 9.14 8.24 -16.81
CA VAL A 239 8.41 6.97 -16.66
C VAL A 239 7.64 7.00 -15.35
N ASP A 240 6.34 7.24 -15.40
CA ASP A 240 5.45 7.27 -14.23
C ASP A 240 4.94 5.87 -13.90
N ILE A 241 5.61 5.25 -12.92
CA ILE A 241 5.29 3.89 -12.46
C ILE A 241 4.67 3.83 -11.06
N LEU A 242 4.67 4.96 -10.35
CA LEU A 242 4.21 5.09 -8.95
C LEU A 242 2.94 5.92 -8.80
N VAL A 243 2.34 6.37 -9.91
CA VAL A 243 1.11 7.16 -9.88
C VAL A 243 0.16 6.75 -11.01
N ALA A 244 -1.14 6.89 -10.78
CA ALA A 244 -2.15 6.91 -11.83
C ALA A 244 -3.35 7.78 -11.41
N HIS A 245 -3.94 8.46 -12.39
CA HIS A 245 -5.11 9.31 -12.28
C HIS A 245 -5.84 9.34 -13.62
N ASP A 246 -7.14 9.65 -13.63
CA ASP A 246 -8.01 9.72 -14.81
C ASP A 246 -7.98 8.46 -15.68
N VAL A 247 -7.69 7.31 -15.08
CA VAL A 247 -7.65 6.05 -15.83
C VAL A 247 -9.08 5.62 -16.14
N PRO A 248 -9.45 5.46 -17.42
CA PRO A 248 -10.82 5.14 -17.78
C PRO A 248 -11.18 3.69 -17.46
N GLU A 249 -12.46 3.44 -17.16
CA GLU A 249 -12.98 2.12 -16.76
C GLU A 249 -12.66 0.99 -17.76
N ARG A 250 -12.52 1.30 -19.06
CA ARG A 250 -12.11 0.33 -20.09
C ARG A 250 -10.81 -0.41 -19.75
N TYR A 251 -9.93 0.18 -18.93
CA TYR A 251 -8.71 -0.47 -18.43
C TYR A 251 -8.98 -1.73 -17.61
N LEU A 252 -10.18 -1.89 -17.05
CA LEU A 252 -10.60 -3.10 -16.35
C LEU A 252 -10.82 -4.28 -17.30
N GLN A 253 -11.09 -4.02 -18.59
CA GLN A 253 -11.39 -5.03 -19.61
C GLN A 253 -10.18 -5.32 -20.53
N GLU A 254 -9.26 -4.37 -20.69
CA GLU A 254 -8.11 -4.47 -21.61
C GLU A 254 -6.99 -5.44 -21.16
N GLY A 255 -7.04 -5.92 -19.92
CA GLY A 255 -6.13 -6.95 -19.39
C GLY A 255 -4.64 -6.63 -19.61
N SER A 256 -3.91 -7.59 -20.20
CA SER A 256 -2.48 -7.46 -20.54
C SER A 256 -2.24 -6.84 -21.93
N GLY A 257 -3.26 -6.35 -22.64
CA GLY A 257 -3.07 -5.61 -23.90
C GLY A 257 -2.81 -4.10 -23.70
N ARG A 258 -3.00 -3.60 -22.48
CA ARG A 258 -3.02 -2.17 -22.16
C ARG A 258 -1.74 -1.41 -22.51
N GLN A 259 -1.91 -0.21 -23.06
CA GLN A 259 -0.85 0.79 -23.17
C GLN A 259 -0.75 1.59 -21.86
N ALA A 260 0.47 1.93 -21.47
CA ALA A 260 0.69 2.86 -20.37
C ALA A 260 0.18 4.24 -20.79
N GLN A 261 -0.67 4.86 -19.97
CA GLN A 261 -0.86 6.31 -20.03
C GLN A 261 0.27 6.96 -19.26
N ASP A 262 0.88 7.95 -19.90
CA ASP A 262 1.88 8.81 -19.28
C ASP A 262 1.15 9.84 -18.42
N ALA A 263 1.46 9.88 -17.12
CA ALA A 263 1.30 11.09 -16.34
C ALA A 263 2.59 11.91 -16.50
N THR A 264 2.50 13.23 -16.33
CA THR A 264 3.68 14.10 -16.34
C THR A 264 3.81 14.71 -14.95
N PRO A 265 4.92 14.47 -14.21
CA PRO A 265 5.15 15.11 -12.93
C PRO A 265 5.21 16.63 -13.10
N THR A 266 4.71 17.37 -12.11
CA THR A 266 4.62 18.84 -12.13
C THR A 266 5.91 19.53 -11.70
N SER A 267 6.86 18.79 -11.12
CA SER A 267 8.18 19.30 -10.78
C SER A 267 9.27 18.22 -10.82
N ASP A 268 10.51 18.69 -10.92
CA ASP A 268 11.71 17.84 -10.93
C ASP A 268 12.00 17.17 -9.58
N TYR A 269 12.73 16.07 -9.67
CA TYR A 269 13.27 15.25 -8.58
C TYR A 269 13.88 16.08 -7.46
N LEU A 270 13.55 15.72 -6.22
CA LEU A 270 14.48 15.89 -5.11
C LEU A 270 15.18 14.56 -4.90
N ALA A 271 16.41 14.46 -5.40
CA ALA A 271 17.33 13.40 -5.03
C ALA A 271 18.01 13.80 -3.72
N ALA A 272 17.65 13.17 -2.62
CA ALA A 272 18.48 13.21 -1.41
C ALA A 272 19.60 12.18 -1.59
N ASP A 273 20.82 12.66 -1.85
CA ASP A 273 22.07 11.90 -1.91
C ASP A 273 22.08 10.68 -2.86
N GLY A 274 21.23 10.69 -3.90
CA GLY A 274 21.13 9.61 -4.88
C GLY A 274 20.48 8.32 -4.37
N ALA A 275 20.03 8.29 -3.11
CA ALA A 275 19.41 7.12 -2.47
C ALA A 275 17.88 7.20 -2.45
N VAL A 276 17.30 8.40 -2.43
CA VAL A 276 15.85 8.62 -2.39
C VAL A 276 15.43 9.52 -3.55
N CYS A 277 14.40 9.11 -4.27
CA CYS A 277 13.79 9.84 -5.37
C CYS A 277 12.37 10.26 -4.97
N VAL A 278 12.16 11.54 -4.69
CA VAL A 278 10.82 12.10 -4.44
C VAL A 278 10.27 12.68 -5.74
N ARG A 279 9.03 12.32 -6.09
CA ARG A 279 8.26 12.94 -7.17
C ARG A 279 7.09 13.69 -6.56
N LEU A 280 6.91 14.94 -6.97
CA LEU A 280 5.73 15.72 -6.61
C LEU A 280 4.74 15.70 -7.78
N PHE A 281 3.47 15.59 -7.43
CA PHE A 281 2.35 15.67 -8.34
C PHE A 281 1.44 16.76 -7.79
N ASP A 282 1.09 17.75 -8.59
CA ASP A 282 0.12 18.76 -8.19
C ASP A 282 -1.29 18.25 -8.51
N PHE A 283 -2.23 18.71 -7.69
CA PHE A 283 -3.65 18.37 -7.76
C PHE A 283 -4.46 19.57 -8.24
#